data_AF-A0A7H4NXZ1-F1
#
_entry.id   AF-A0A7H4NXZ1-F1
#
_cell.length_a   1.000
_cell.length_b   1.000
_cell.length_c   1.000
_cell.angle_alpha   90.00
_cell.angle_beta   90.00
_cell.angle_gamma   90.00
#
_symmetry.space_group_name_H-M   'P 1'
#
loop_
_entity.id
_entity.type
_entity.pdbx_description
1 polymer ?
#
loop_
_entity_poly.entity_id
_entity_poly.type
_entity_poly.pdbx_seq_one_letter_code
_entity_poly.pdbx_strand_id
1 'polypeptide(L)'
;MSAEQKIKIILSQMLFFCCTSMAYASTDVEFNTDVLDAADRDNIDLTRFATDNYVPPGEYLLDIKINGQAVGLQKVRYLASKDQKHTQACINGEILARLALKEDAQQKVAQPFADCYDLLSLPGATLSNYAGVLDITVPQAWMKYNDPKLDAAGALGPGDRRIFARL
;
A
#
# COMPACT_ATOMS: atom_id res chain seq x y z
N MET A 1 -2.55 -19.19 63.99
CA MET A 1 -2.91 -19.11 62.55
C MET A 1 -3.10 -20.52 62.03
N SER A 2 -4.31 -20.88 61.58
CA SER A 2 -4.69 -22.26 61.24
C SER A 2 -4.00 -22.73 59.94
N ALA A 3 -3.69 -24.01 59.82
CA ALA A 3 -3.01 -24.60 58.66
C ALA A 3 -3.76 -24.32 57.34
N GLU A 4 -5.10 -24.27 57.39
CA GLU A 4 -5.94 -23.95 56.24
C GLU A 4 -5.77 -22.51 55.73
N GLN A 5 -5.52 -21.56 56.63
CA GLN A 5 -5.25 -20.17 56.24
C GLN A 5 -3.91 -20.05 55.52
N LYS A 6 -2.90 -20.81 55.96
CA LYS A 6 -1.59 -20.83 55.30
C LYS A 6 -1.68 -21.42 53.88
N ILE A 7 -2.43 -22.50 53.71
CA ILE A 7 -2.64 -23.13 52.38
C ILE A 7 -3.36 -22.17 51.44
N LYS A 8 -4.42 -21.48 51.90
CA LYS A 8 -5.14 -20.50 51.07
C LYS A 8 -4.27 -19.31 50.68
N ILE A 9 -3.42 -18.83 51.59
CA ILE A 9 -2.47 -17.74 51.31
C ILE A 9 -1.43 -18.19 50.27
N ILE A 10 -0.86 -19.39 50.42
CA ILE A 10 0.13 -19.92 49.47
C ILE A 10 -0.49 -20.13 48.08
N LEU A 11 -1.71 -20.67 48.01
CA LEU A 11 -2.43 -20.85 46.74
C LEU A 11 -2.79 -19.51 46.08
N SER A 12 -3.18 -18.51 46.88
CA SER A 12 -3.45 -17.16 46.39
C SER A 12 -2.18 -16.47 45.87
N GLN A 13 -1.05 -16.64 46.54
CA GLN A 13 0.25 -16.08 46.12
C GLN A 13 0.79 -16.77 44.86
N MET A 14 0.64 -18.10 44.75
CA MET A 14 0.97 -18.86 43.54
C MET A 14 0.12 -18.44 42.33
N LEU A 15 -1.19 -18.24 42.54
CA LEU A 15 -2.11 -17.80 41.48
C LEU A 15 -1.79 -16.36 41.01
N PHE A 16 -1.43 -15.47 41.93
CA PHE A 16 -1.06 -14.09 41.60
C PHE A 16 0.26 -14.03 40.81
N PHE A 17 1.26 -14.84 41.19
CA PHE A 17 2.55 -14.90 40.49
C PHE A 17 2.44 -15.52 39.07
N CYS A 18 1.50 -16.45 38.86
CA CYS A 18 1.28 -17.09 37.57
C CYS A 18 0.61 -16.15 36.54
N CYS A 19 -0.22 -15.20 36.99
CA CYS A 19 -0.90 -14.24 36.11
C CYS A 19 0.01 -13.10 35.61
N THR A 20 1.17 -12.86 36.23
CA THR A 20 2.07 -11.76 35.85
C THR A 20 3.08 -12.09 34.76
N SER A 21 3.19 -13.36 34.36
CA SER A 21 4.16 -13.85 33.36
C SER A 21 3.56 -13.96 31.95
N MET A 22 2.86 -12.93 31.48
CA MET A 22 2.59 -12.76 30.05
C MET A 22 3.71 -11.91 29.44
N ALA A 23 4.75 -12.56 28.94
CA ALA A 23 5.75 -11.90 28.10
C ALA A 23 5.16 -11.75 26.68
N TYR A 24 4.94 -10.52 26.24
CA TYR A 24 4.62 -10.22 24.86
C TYR A 24 5.93 -10.07 24.09
N ALA A 25 6.12 -10.87 23.04
CA ALA A 25 7.18 -10.61 22.08
C ALA A 25 6.81 -9.35 21.28
N SER A 26 7.70 -8.36 21.23
CA SER A 26 7.55 -7.25 20.29
C SER A 26 7.76 -7.77 18.87
N THR A 27 6.91 -7.34 17.94
CA THR A 27 7.02 -7.65 16.50
C THR A 27 7.80 -6.58 15.73
N ASP A 28 8.42 -5.63 16.43
CA ASP A 28 9.16 -4.54 15.79
C ASP A 28 10.47 -5.06 15.18
N VAL A 29 10.74 -4.62 13.95
CA VAL A 29 12.01 -4.87 13.25
C VAL A 29 12.97 -3.74 13.59
N GLU A 30 14.18 -4.05 14.05
CA GLU A 30 15.21 -3.06 14.36
C GLU A 30 16.46 -3.31 13.50
N PHE A 31 17.00 -2.23 12.93
CA PHE A 31 18.20 -2.27 12.09
C PHE A 31 19.42 -1.78 12.88
N ASN A 32 20.51 -2.53 12.80
CA ASN A 32 21.78 -2.14 13.41
C ASN A 32 22.42 -0.96 12.65
N THR A 33 22.64 0.16 13.34
CA THR A 33 23.29 1.36 12.79
C THR A 33 24.81 1.24 12.66
N ASP A 34 25.45 0.26 13.30
CA ASP A 34 26.91 0.06 13.24
C ASP A 34 27.43 -0.35 11.86
N VAL A 35 26.55 -0.79 10.97
CA VAL A 35 26.91 -1.12 9.58
C VAL A 35 27.00 0.14 8.71
N LEU A 36 26.44 1.27 9.16
CA LEU A 36 26.54 2.55 8.47
C LEU A 36 27.90 3.23 8.73
N ASP A 37 28.32 4.05 7.77
CA ASP A 37 29.48 4.92 7.91
C ASP A 37 29.30 5.86 9.10
N ALA A 38 30.37 6.11 9.86
CA ALA A 38 30.34 6.90 11.08
C ALA A 38 29.82 8.32 10.85
N ALA A 39 29.99 8.88 9.64
CA ALA A 39 29.46 10.19 9.28
C ALA A 39 27.91 10.23 9.20
N ASP A 40 27.28 9.09 8.93
CA ASP A 40 25.84 8.98 8.68
C ASP A 40 25.05 8.45 9.90
N ARG A 41 25.73 7.82 10.87
CA ARG A 41 25.11 7.18 12.05
C ARG A 41 24.21 8.12 12.86
N ASP A 42 24.59 9.38 13.01
CA ASP A 42 23.84 10.35 13.81
C ASP A 42 22.76 11.09 13.00
N ASN A 43 22.70 10.89 11.69
CA ASN A 43 21.85 11.66 10.76
C ASN A 43 20.73 10.83 10.10
N ILE A 44 20.72 9.50 10.28
CA ILE A 44 19.76 8.60 9.63
C ILE A 44 18.88 7.90 10.67
N ASP A 45 17.58 8.15 10.56
CA ASP A 45 16.55 7.46 11.34
C ASP A 45 16.11 6.16 10.63
N LEU A 46 16.72 5.04 11.02
CA LEU A 46 16.45 3.73 10.45
C LEU A 46 15.09 3.12 10.87
N THR A 47 14.44 3.68 11.90
CA THR A 47 13.14 3.17 12.38
C THR A 47 12.06 3.24 11.30
N ARG A 48 12.24 4.11 10.30
CA ARG A 48 11.33 4.29 9.17
C ARG A 48 11.34 3.09 8.23
N PHE A 49 12.48 2.40 8.10
CA PHE A 49 12.63 1.20 7.27
C PHE A 49 12.15 -0.07 7.97
N ALA A 50 11.84 0.00 9.27
CA ALA A 50 11.19 -1.08 10.00
C ALA A 50 9.74 -1.33 9.54
N THR A 51 9.17 -0.39 8.77
CA THR A 51 7.84 -0.53 8.19
C THR A 51 7.94 -1.16 6.80
N ASP A 52 7.11 -2.17 6.54
CA ASP A 52 6.98 -2.78 5.22
C ASP A 52 6.69 -1.72 4.15
N ASN A 53 7.40 -1.84 3.02
CA ASN A 53 7.25 -0.97 1.84
C ASN A 53 7.36 0.54 2.11
N TYR A 54 8.15 0.95 3.12
CA TYR A 54 8.50 2.36 3.30
C TYR A 54 9.30 2.89 2.10
N VAL A 55 8.87 4.02 1.55
CA VAL A 55 9.56 4.73 0.47
C VAL A 55 9.85 6.16 0.95
N PRO A 56 11.09 6.65 0.97
CA PRO A 56 11.37 8.01 1.43
C PRO A 56 10.56 9.07 0.64
N PRO A 57 10.20 10.21 1.26
CA PRO A 57 9.56 11.30 0.54
C PRO A 57 10.46 11.83 -0.59
N GLY A 58 9.89 12.06 -1.76
CA GLY A 58 10.65 12.47 -2.95
C GLY A 58 9.89 12.25 -4.25
N GLU A 59 10.55 12.50 -5.38
CA GLU A 59 10.02 12.20 -6.71
C GLU A 59 10.77 11.01 -7.31
N TYR A 60 10.01 10.02 -7.76
CA TYR A 60 10.51 8.77 -8.28
C TYR A 60 9.97 8.53 -9.69
N LEU A 61 10.80 7.96 -10.55
CA LEU A 61 10.39 7.50 -11.88
C LEU A 61 10.05 6.02 -11.77
N LEU A 62 8.78 5.66 -11.92
CA LEU A 62 8.26 4.32 -11.66
C LEU A 62 7.52 3.78 -12.88
N ASP A 63 7.60 2.46 -13.09
CA ASP A 63 6.73 1.77 -14.03
C ASP A 63 5.34 1.63 -13.42
N ILE A 64 4.33 2.13 -14.13
CA ILE A 64 2.95 2.10 -13.65
C ILE A 64 2.23 0.88 -14.21
N LYS A 65 1.56 0.15 -13.32
CA LYS A 65 0.67 -0.95 -13.66
C LYS A 65 -0.70 -0.69 -13.04
N ILE A 66 -1.75 -0.79 -13.84
CA ILE A 66 -3.13 -0.57 -13.41
C ILE A 66 -3.92 -1.85 -13.65
N ASN A 67 -4.50 -2.43 -12.59
CA ASN A 67 -5.33 -3.65 -12.65
C ASN A 67 -4.68 -4.78 -13.48
N GLY A 68 -3.38 -4.99 -13.33
CA GLY A 68 -2.66 -6.01 -14.12
C GLY A 68 -1.97 -5.51 -15.38
N GLN A 69 -2.38 -4.36 -15.93
CA GLN A 69 -1.93 -3.87 -17.24
C GLN A 69 -0.82 -2.82 -17.10
N ALA A 70 0.28 -3.01 -17.84
CA ALA A 70 1.37 -2.03 -17.89
C ALA A 70 0.92 -0.77 -18.64
N VAL A 71 1.14 0.38 -18.02
CA VAL A 71 0.81 1.70 -18.57
C VAL A 71 2.06 2.41 -19.08
N GLY A 72 3.19 2.17 -18.41
CA GLY A 72 4.49 2.74 -18.73
C GLY A 72 5.04 3.62 -17.62
N LEU A 73 6.16 4.26 -17.92
CA LEU A 73 6.98 5.01 -16.98
C LEU A 73 6.36 6.37 -16.65
N GLN A 74 6.26 6.71 -15.37
CA GLN A 74 5.69 7.98 -14.88
C GLN A 74 6.44 8.52 -13.66
N LYS A 75 6.43 9.84 -13.49
CA LYS A 75 6.91 10.47 -12.26
C LYS A 75 5.83 10.40 -11.19
N VAL A 76 6.17 9.84 -10.03
CA VAL A 76 5.31 9.71 -8.87
C VAL A 76 5.98 10.38 -7.68
N ARG A 77 5.23 11.22 -6.97
CA ARG A 77 5.70 11.89 -5.75
C ARG A 77 5.30 11.09 -4.52
N TYR A 78 6.22 10.85 -3.60
CA TYR A 78 5.93 10.29 -2.28
C TYR A 78 5.92 11.42 -1.25
N LEU A 79 4.84 11.51 -0.49
CA LEU A 79 4.65 12.52 0.55
C LEU A 79 4.70 11.87 1.93
N ALA A 80 5.31 12.56 2.90
CA ALA A 80 5.26 12.11 4.29
C ALA A 80 3.84 12.23 4.86
N SER A 81 3.40 11.22 5.58
CA SER A 81 2.21 11.27 6.42
C SER A 81 2.37 12.28 7.55
N LYS A 82 1.26 12.71 8.16
CA LYS A 82 1.26 13.65 9.30
C LYS A 82 2.08 13.15 10.49
N ASP A 83 2.12 11.84 10.71
CA ASP A 83 2.89 11.17 11.76
C ASP A 83 4.36 10.91 11.37
N GLN A 84 4.76 11.23 10.13
CA GLN A 84 6.09 11.00 9.54
C GLN A 84 6.59 9.55 9.52
N LYS A 85 5.74 8.59 9.91
CA LYS A 85 6.09 7.16 9.95
C LYS A 85 5.82 6.46 8.64
N HIS A 86 4.85 6.97 7.88
CA HIS A 86 4.46 6.42 6.60
C HIS A 86 4.60 7.44 5.48
N THR A 87 4.63 6.94 4.26
CA THR A 87 4.64 7.74 3.04
C THR A 87 3.54 7.32 2.12
N GLN A 88 2.94 8.28 1.43
CA GLN A 88 1.86 8.05 0.50
C GLN A 88 2.30 8.38 -0.92
N ALA A 89 2.04 7.46 -1.85
CA ALA A 89 2.20 7.71 -3.27
C ALA A 89 1.10 8.68 -3.74
N CYS A 90 1.53 9.76 -4.35
CA CYS A 90 0.68 10.80 -4.92
C CYS A 90 0.35 10.44 -6.36
N ILE A 91 -0.91 10.10 -6.64
CA ILE A 91 -1.35 9.80 -8.00
C ILE A 91 -1.57 11.13 -8.71
N ASN A 92 -0.84 11.36 -9.79
CA ASN A 92 -1.00 12.58 -10.60
C ASN A 92 -2.22 12.47 -11.54
N GLY A 93 -2.61 13.59 -12.15
CA GLY A 93 -3.75 13.63 -13.07
C GLY A 93 -3.59 12.73 -14.30
N GLU A 94 -2.36 12.53 -14.79
CA GLU A 94 -2.08 11.66 -15.94
C GLU A 94 -2.40 10.19 -15.63
N ILE A 95 -1.97 9.69 -14.46
CA ILE A 95 -2.28 8.35 -13.99
C ILE A 95 -3.78 8.23 -13.67
N LEU A 96 -4.36 9.24 -13.00
CA LEU A 96 -5.78 9.25 -12.65
C LEU A 96 -6.68 9.14 -13.88
N ALA A 97 -6.34 9.85 -14.97
CA ALA A 97 -7.11 9.81 -16.22
C ALA A 97 -7.14 8.39 -16.85
N ARG A 98 -6.07 7.61 -16.67
CA ARG A 98 -5.96 6.24 -17.22
C ARG A 98 -6.76 5.20 -16.44
N LEU A 99 -7.16 5.51 -15.21
CA LEU A 99 -8.05 4.65 -14.42
C LEU A 99 -9.49 4.64 -14.92
N ALA A 100 -9.85 5.57 -15.81
CA ALA A 100 -11.21 5.69 -16.36
C ALA A 100 -12.30 5.67 -15.27
N LEU A 101 -12.08 6.37 -14.16
CA LEU A 101 -13.02 6.37 -13.04
C LEU A 101 -14.39 6.94 -13.43
N LYS A 102 -15.46 6.40 -12.83
CA LYS A 102 -16.81 6.98 -12.88
C LYS A 102 -16.84 8.35 -12.20
N GLU A 103 -17.80 9.19 -12.54
CA GLU A 103 -17.90 10.55 -11.98
C GLU A 103 -18.14 10.53 -10.45
N ASP A 104 -18.96 9.60 -9.96
CA ASP A 104 -19.20 9.41 -8.54
C ASP A 104 -17.93 8.93 -7.78
N ALA A 105 -17.08 8.15 -8.45
CA ALA A 105 -15.78 7.75 -7.93
C ALA A 105 -14.80 8.94 -7.90
N GLN A 106 -14.74 9.73 -8.98
CA GLN A 106 -13.88 10.93 -9.05
C GLN A 106 -14.18 11.93 -7.94
N GLN A 107 -15.45 12.09 -7.57
CA GLN A 107 -15.87 12.97 -6.46
C GLN A 107 -15.45 12.45 -5.08
N LYS A 108 -15.21 11.13 -4.94
CA LYS A 108 -14.76 10.51 -3.68
C LYS A 108 -13.26 10.52 -3.52
N VAL A 109 -12.51 10.61 -4.62
CA VAL A 109 -11.05 10.67 -4.58
C VAL A 109 -10.63 11.97 -3.90
N ALA A 110 -10.04 11.84 -2.72
CA ALA A 110 -9.53 13.00 -2.00
C ALA A 110 -8.35 13.63 -2.75
N GLN A 111 -8.30 14.96 -2.77
CA GLN A 111 -7.22 15.72 -3.38
C GLN A 111 -6.53 16.59 -2.31
N PRO A 112 -5.60 16.02 -1.52
CA PRO A 112 -4.93 16.76 -0.45
C PRO A 112 -4.04 17.90 -0.96
N PHE A 113 -3.52 17.80 -2.18
CA PHE A 113 -2.66 18.80 -2.81
C PHE A 113 -2.97 18.95 -4.30
N ALA A 114 -2.52 20.06 -4.90
CA ALA A 114 -2.58 20.24 -6.35
C ALA A 114 -1.90 19.06 -7.06
N ASP A 115 -2.60 18.50 -8.05
CA ASP A 115 -2.16 17.33 -8.82
C ASP A 115 -1.77 16.12 -7.97
N CYS A 116 -2.44 15.95 -6.82
CA CYS A 116 -2.21 14.83 -5.93
C CYS A 116 -3.52 14.18 -5.50
N TYR A 117 -3.78 13.00 -6.02
CA TYR A 117 -5.01 12.27 -5.81
C TYR A 117 -4.76 11.05 -4.93
N ASP A 118 -5.55 10.91 -3.87
CA ASP A 118 -5.51 9.79 -2.95
C ASP A 118 -6.52 8.72 -3.36
N LEU A 119 -6.06 7.70 -4.09
CA LEU A 119 -6.91 6.58 -4.49
C LEU A 119 -7.33 5.68 -3.33
N LEU A 120 -6.63 5.68 -2.19
CA LEU A 120 -6.97 4.84 -1.04
C LEU A 120 -8.26 5.32 -0.35
N SER A 121 -8.73 6.53 -0.68
CA SER A 121 -10.07 7.00 -0.33
C SER A 121 -11.20 6.21 -1.00
N LEU A 122 -10.92 5.48 -2.08
CA LEU A 122 -11.87 4.57 -2.71
C LEU A 122 -11.85 3.20 -2.01
N PRO A 123 -12.99 2.70 -1.48
CA PRO A 123 -13.04 1.39 -0.85
C PRO A 123 -12.57 0.28 -1.80
N GLY A 124 -11.62 -0.51 -1.32
CA GLY A 124 -11.05 -1.66 -2.04
C GLY A 124 -9.95 -1.30 -3.06
N ALA A 125 -9.61 -0.01 -3.23
CA ALA A 125 -8.43 0.36 -4.00
C ALA A 125 -7.15 0.05 -3.20
N THR A 126 -6.10 -0.37 -3.89
CA THR A 126 -4.79 -0.66 -3.29
C THR A 126 -3.66 -0.10 -4.14
N LEU A 127 -2.57 0.25 -3.46
CA LEU A 127 -1.32 0.73 -4.05
C LEU A 127 -0.19 -0.12 -3.48
N SER A 128 0.64 -0.69 -4.35
CA SER A 128 1.83 -1.45 -3.96
C SER A 128 3.02 -1.01 -4.80
N ASN A 129 4.14 -0.68 -4.16
CA ASN A 129 5.38 -0.41 -4.84
C ASN A 129 6.37 -1.53 -4.56
N TYR A 130 6.81 -2.20 -5.60
CA TYR A 130 7.84 -3.24 -5.50
C TYR A 130 8.80 -3.13 -6.68
N ALA A 131 10.10 -3.10 -6.38
CA ALA A 131 11.17 -3.09 -7.38
C ALA A 131 11.01 -2.02 -8.49
N GLY A 132 10.52 -0.83 -8.13
CA GLY A 132 10.34 0.28 -9.09
C GLY A 132 9.03 0.24 -9.88
N VAL A 133 8.15 -0.73 -9.60
CA VAL A 133 6.82 -0.84 -10.20
C VAL A 133 5.76 -0.42 -9.19
N LEU A 134 4.95 0.58 -9.55
CA LEU A 134 3.76 0.96 -8.80
C LEU A 134 2.54 0.23 -9.38
N ASP A 135 2.08 -0.81 -8.68
CA ASP A 135 0.87 -1.56 -9.00
C ASP A 135 -0.34 -0.91 -8.30
N ILE A 136 -1.30 -0.47 -9.12
CA ILE A 136 -2.51 0.21 -8.72
C ILE A 136 -3.68 -0.71 -9.03
N THR A 137 -4.40 -1.15 -8.00
CA THR A 137 -5.64 -1.92 -8.16
C THR A 137 -6.82 -1.06 -7.78
N VAL A 138 -7.80 -0.94 -8.69
CA VAL A 138 -9.06 -0.24 -8.44
C VAL A 138 -10.23 -1.18 -8.77
N PRO A 139 -11.18 -1.38 -7.83
CA PRO A 139 -12.36 -2.19 -8.08
C PRO A 139 -13.17 -1.72 -9.29
N GLN A 140 -13.65 -2.68 -10.08
CA GLN A 140 -14.48 -2.43 -11.27
C GLN A 140 -15.74 -1.61 -10.96
N ALA A 141 -16.26 -1.67 -9.72
CA ALA A 141 -17.38 -0.85 -9.27
C ALA A 141 -17.13 0.66 -9.47
N TRP A 142 -15.87 1.11 -9.42
CA TRP A 142 -15.46 2.52 -9.56
C TRP A 142 -15.02 2.92 -10.98
N MET A 143 -14.90 1.96 -11.90
CA MET A 143 -14.38 2.19 -13.26
C MET A 143 -15.51 2.27 -14.29
N LYS A 144 -15.32 3.10 -15.31
CA LYS A 144 -16.15 3.16 -16.51
C LYS A 144 -15.78 1.95 -17.38
N TYR A 145 -16.49 0.84 -17.18
CA TYR A 145 -16.57 -0.36 -18.03
C TYR A 145 -15.28 -0.77 -18.77
N ASN A 146 -14.56 -1.77 -18.24
CA ASN A 146 -13.53 -2.48 -18.98
C ASN A 146 -14.09 -3.84 -19.39
N ASP A 147 -14.54 -3.99 -20.65
CA ASP A 147 -14.87 -5.29 -21.23
C ASP A 147 -13.64 -5.79 -21.98
N PRO A 148 -12.86 -6.76 -21.46
CA PRO A 148 -11.65 -7.24 -22.12
C PRO A 148 -11.90 -7.77 -23.54
N LYS A 149 -13.17 -8.14 -23.82
CA LYS A 149 -13.64 -8.64 -25.10
C LYS A 149 -13.79 -7.54 -26.17
N LEU A 150 -14.06 -6.30 -25.78
CA LEU A 150 -14.19 -5.18 -26.71
C LEU A 150 -12.81 -4.70 -27.21
N ASP A 151 -11.81 -4.75 -26.34
CA ASP A 151 -10.42 -4.37 -26.62
C ASP A 151 -9.80 -5.31 -27.67
N ALA A 152 -10.10 -6.61 -27.56
CA ALA A 152 -9.71 -7.62 -28.54
C ALA A 152 -10.44 -7.45 -29.90
N ALA A 153 -11.69 -6.97 -29.89
CA ALA A 153 -12.46 -6.71 -31.10
C ALA A 153 -12.04 -5.40 -31.80
N GLY A 154 -11.54 -4.41 -31.05
CA GLY A 154 -10.99 -3.16 -31.59
C GLY A 154 -9.60 -3.31 -32.22
N ALA A 155 -8.84 -4.35 -31.83
CA ALA A 155 -7.54 -4.68 -32.42
C ALA A 155 -7.64 -5.36 -33.81
N LEU A 156 -8.82 -5.86 -34.19
CA LEU A 156 -9.10 -6.33 -35.55
C LEU A 156 -9.49 -5.12 -36.41
N GLY A 157 -8.52 -4.61 -37.17
CA GLY A 157 -8.76 -3.54 -38.13
C GLY A 157 -9.87 -3.89 -39.15
N PRO A 158 -10.45 -2.88 -39.83
CA PRO A 158 -11.58 -3.05 -40.77
C PRO A 158 -11.31 -3.96 -41.99
N GLY A 159 -10.13 -4.58 -42.10
CA GLY A 159 -9.76 -5.50 -43.19
C GLY A 159 -10.15 -6.97 -43.01
N ASP A 160 -10.45 -7.44 -41.79
CA ASP A 160 -10.58 -8.89 -41.53
C ASP A 160 -12.05 -9.40 -41.47
N ARG A 161 -13.02 -8.53 -41.75
CA ARG A 161 -14.45 -8.88 -41.78
C ARG A 161 -14.91 -9.63 -43.03
N ARG A 162 -13.98 -10.12 -43.88
CA ARG A 162 -14.33 -10.82 -45.14
C ARG A 162 -14.13 -12.34 -45.12
N ILE A 163 -13.61 -12.94 -44.05
CA ILE A 163 -13.29 -14.38 -44.06
C ILE A 163 -14.42 -15.27 -43.47
N PHE A 164 -15.39 -14.72 -42.74
CA PHE A 164 -16.44 -15.53 -42.08
C PHE A 164 -17.82 -15.54 -42.78
N ALA A 165 -17.89 -15.16 -44.06
CA ALA A 165 -19.12 -15.27 -44.86
C ALA A 165 -18.98 -16.30 -45.99
N ARG A 166 -18.40 -17.46 -45.70
CA ARG A 166 -18.57 -18.70 -46.48
C ARG A 166 -18.07 -19.88 -45.67
N LEU A 167 -18.98 -20.52 -44.94
CA LEU A 167 -19.14 -21.97 -44.75
C LEU A 167 -20.44 -22.20 -43.98
#